data_AF-A0A223ZL49-F1
#
_entry.id   AF-A0A223ZL49-F1
#
_cell.length_a   1.000
_cell.length_b   1.000
_cell.length_c   1.000
_cell.angle_alpha   90.00
_cell.angle_beta   90.00
_cell.angle_gamma   90.00
#
_symmetry.space_group_name_H-M   'P 1'
#
loop_
_entity.id
_entity.type
_entity.pdbx_description
1 polymer ?
#
loop_
_entity_poly.entity_id
_entity_poly.type
_entity_poly.pdbx_seq_one_letter_code
_entity_poly.pdbx_strand_id
1 'polypeptide(L)'
;GVMTGVSSDLVIGASTEILAGEGHILTAGTKATTCTPGAWNLRRMYEAAEAFPLNFGFLGKGNASAPESLREQIRAGALGLKL
;
A
#
# COMPACT_ATOMS: atom_id res chain seq x y z
N GLY A 1 11.00 -16.30 11.94
CA GLY A 1 11.61 -16.67 10.65
C GLY A 1 10.98 -15.82 9.57
N VAL A 2 11.71 -15.51 8.50
CA VAL A 2 11.18 -14.71 7.37
C VAL A 2 10.19 -15.55 6.55
N MET A 3 9.11 -14.93 6.06
CA MET A 3 8.07 -15.60 5.27
C MET A 3 8.59 -16.11 3.93
N THR A 4 8.07 -17.25 3.47
CA THR A 4 8.36 -17.81 2.14
C THR A 4 8.10 -16.78 1.04
N GLY A 5 9.12 -16.49 0.21
CA GLY A 5 9.05 -15.50 -0.87
C GLY A 5 9.67 -14.13 -0.55
N VAL A 6 10.12 -13.90 0.70
CA VAL A 6 10.86 -12.69 1.08
C VAL A 6 12.36 -13.02 1.15
N SER A 7 13.14 -12.40 0.27
CA SER A 7 14.60 -12.49 0.26
C SER A 7 15.23 -11.42 1.17
N SER A 8 16.38 -11.74 1.78
CA SER A 8 17.21 -10.75 2.50
C SER A 8 17.74 -9.64 1.61
N ASP A 9 17.77 -9.87 0.29
CA ASP A 9 18.29 -8.91 -0.70
C ASP A 9 17.18 -8.02 -1.31
N LEU A 10 15.97 -8.06 -0.74
CA LEU A 10 14.83 -7.30 -1.25
C LEU A 10 15.04 -5.78 -1.04
N VAL A 11 15.17 -5.05 -2.15
CA VAL A 11 15.28 -3.58 -2.12
C VAL A 11 13.89 -2.96 -1.97
N ILE A 12 13.67 -2.24 -0.86
CA ILE A 12 12.40 -1.55 -0.55
C ILE A 12 12.55 -0.06 -0.86
N GLY A 13 11.83 0.42 -1.89
CA GLY A 13 11.74 1.84 -2.22
C GLY A 13 10.63 2.55 -1.46
N ALA A 14 10.61 3.89 -1.50
CA ALA A 14 9.56 4.71 -0.88
C ALA A 14 8.15 4.51 -1.48
N SER A 15 8.04 3.72 -2.55
CA SER A 15 6.81 3.34 -3.24
C SER A 15 6.49 1.85 -3.16
N THR A 16 7.27 1.07 -2.40
CA THR A 16 7.04 -0.37 -2.18
C THR A 16 6.18 -0.53 -0.94
N GLU A 17 5.06 -1.24 -1.03
CA GLU A 17 4.27 -1.70 0.11
C GLU A 17 4.18 -3.22 0.10
N ILE A 18 4.37 -3.81 1.29
CA ILE A 18 4.23 -5.24 1.56
C ILE A 18 3.38 -5.34 2.81
N LEU A 19 2.18 -5.89 2.70
CA LEU A 19 1.46 -6.41 3.86
C LEU A 19 1.72 -7.90 3.99
N ALA A 20 2.25 -8.31 5.14
CA ALA A 20 1.94 -9.61 5.70
C ALA A 20 1.68 -9.43 7.20
N GLY A 21 0.49 -9.88 7.61
CA GLY A 21 0.08 -10.35 8.93
C GLY A 21 0.65 -9.67 10.18
N GLU A 22 -0.27 -9.22 11.06
CA GLU A 22 -0.04 -9.22 12.51
C GLU A 22 1.15 -8.34 12.98
N GLY A 23 1.34 -7.15 12.39
CA GLY A 23 2.26 -6.15 12.96
C GLY A 23 3.76 -6.42 12.76
N HIS A 24 4.15 -7.28 11.81
CA HIS A 24 5.55 -7.69 11.62
C HIS A 24 6.26 -7.14 10.36
N ILE A 25 5.59 -6.38 9.49
CA ILE A 25 6.21 -5.79 8.28
C ILE A 25 5.78 -4.32 8.09
N LEU A 26 6.77 -3.43 7.95
CA LEU A 26 6.63 -1.99 7.68
C LEU A 26 7.56 -1.61 6.51
N THR A 27 7.03 -1.01 5.45
CA THR A 27 7.87 -0.38 4.42
C THR A 27 8.12 1.10 4.76
N ALA A 28 9.24 1.63 4.28
CA ALA A 28 9.72 2.96 4.69
C ALA A 28 8.74 4.11 4.37
N GLY A 29 7.96 4.00 3.28
CA GLY A 29 6.96 5.00 2.88
C GLY A 29 5.76 5.10 3.83
N THR A 30 5.27 3.96 4.33
CA THR A 30 4.10 3.91 5.21
C THR A 30 4.42 4.35 6.65
N LYS A 31 5.68 4.23 7.08
CA LYS A 31 6.13 4.83 8.36
C LYS A 31 6.09 6.36 8.35
N ALA A 32 6.21 6.98 7.18
CA ALA A 32 6.26 8.44 7.02
C ALA A 32 4.93 9.03 6.52
N THR A 33 4.15 8.27 5.77
CA THR A 33 2.91 8.74 5.12
C THR A 33 1.83 7.68 5.18
N THR A 34 0.57 8.06 5.33
CA THR A 34 -0.57 7.14 5.31
C THR A 34 -1.05 6.88 3.87
N CYS A 35 -0.13 6.53 2.96
CA CYS A 35 -0.40 6.37 1.52
C CYS A 35 -0.14 4.93 1.06
N THR A 36 -1.09 4.34 0.35
CA THR A 36 -1.02 3.07 -0.39
C THR A 36 -0.89 3.36 -1.89
N PRO A 37 0.33 3.52 -2.43
CA PRO A 37 0.55 4.05 -3.77
C PRO A 37 0.23 3.02 -4.86
N GLY A 38 -0.68 3.36 -5.76
CA GLY A 38 -0.92 2.60 -6.99
C GLY A 38 -1.93 1.45 -6.86
N ALA A 39 -2.49 1.06 -8.01
CA ALA A 39 -3.61 0.11 -8.08
C ALA A 39 -3.27 -1.29 -7.56
N TRP A 40 -2.06 -1.78 -7.84
CA TRP A 40 -1.63 -3.11 -7.39
C TRP A 40 -1.55 -3.20 -5.87
N ASN A 41 -0.98 -2.18 -5.21
CA ASN A 41 -0.86 -2.13 -3.75
C ASN A 41 -2.25 -2.05 -3.11
N LEU A 42 -3.12 -1.14 -3.58
CA LEU A 42 -4.51 -1.04 -3.11
C LEU A 42 -5.23 -2.38 -3.15
N ARG A 43 -5.11 -3.12 -4.26
CA ARG A 43 -5.71 -4.45 -4.37
C ARG A 43 -5.15 -5.45 -3.35
N ARG A 44 -3.84 -5.48 -3.14
CA ARG A 44 -3.23 -6.35 -2.12
C ARG A 44 -3.69 -5.97 -0.70
N MET A 45 -3.88 -4.68 -0.43
CA MET A 45 -4.35 -4.24 0.88
C MET A 45 -5.79 -4.66 1.14
N TYR A 46 -6.66 -4.54 0.14
CA TYR A 46 -8.01 -5.05 0.25
C TYR A 46 -8.04 -6.57 0.43
N GLU A 47 -7.26 -7.34 -0.34
CA GLU A 47 -7.15 -8.79 -0.15
C GLU A 47 -6.65 -9.18 1.25
N ALA A 48 -5.77 -8.39 1.86
CA ALA A 48 -5.33 -8.61 3.24
C ALA A 48 -6.39 -8.20 4.28
N ALA A 49 -7.18 -7.17 3.99
CA ALA A 49 -8.22 -6.63 4.87
C ALA A 49 -9.38 -7.61 5.07
N GLU A 50 -9.68 -8.46 4.08
CA GLU A 50 -10.73 -9.50 4.15
C GLU A 50 -10.55 -10.47 5.34
N ALA A 51 -9.34 -10.57 5.90
CA ALA A 51 -9.08 -11.42 7.06
C ALA A 51 -9.67 -10.88 8.38
N PHE A 52 -10.12 -9.62 8.42
CA PHE A 52 -10.55 -8.96 9.64
C PHE A 52 -12.02 -8.51 9.55
N PRO A 53 -12.83 -8.70 10.61
CA PRO A 53 -14.23 -8.27 10.62
C PRO A 53 -14.36 -6.77 10.94
N LEU A 54 -13.66 -5.92 10.17
CA LEU A 54 -13.63 -4.46 10.34
C LEU A 54 -13.83 -3.76 8.99
N ASN A 55 -14.26 -2.49 9.03
CA ASN A 55 -14.33 -1.66 7.83
C ASN A 55 -12.94 -1.07 7.54
N PHE A 56 -12.47 -1.22 6.30
CA PHE A 56 -11.18 -0.68 5.86
C PHE A 56 -11.34 0.34 4.73
N GLY A 57 -10.44 1.34 4.74
CA GLY A 57 -10.26 2.26 3.64
C GLY A 57 -8.80 2.67 3.52
N PHE A 58 -8.31 2.75 2.28
CA PHE A 58 -6.92 3.09 1.98
C PHE A 58 -6.85 4.41 1.21
N LEU A 59 -5.83 5.22 1.50
CA LEU A 59 -5.56 6.47 0.79
C LEU A 59 -4.45 6.23 -0.23
N GLY A 60 -4.57 6.76 -1.43
CA GLY A 60 -3.51 6.75 -2.44
C GLY A 60 -2.48 7.86 -2.21
N LYS A 61 -1.42 7.82 -3.00
CA LYS A 61 -0.38 8.86 -3.06
C LYS A 61 -0.85 10.06 -3.87
N GLY A 62 -0.87 11.24 -3.26
CA GLY A 62 -1.36 12.48 -3.85
C GLY A 62 -0.32 13.29 -4.61
N ASN A 63 0.97 13.02 -4.45
CA ASN A 63 2.02 13.74 -5.18
C ASN A 63 2.30 13.07 -6.53
N ALA A 64 1.85 13.70 -7.61
CA ALA A 64 2.23 13.37 -8.97
C ALA A 64 2.21 14.63 -9.84
N SER A 65 3.12 14.71 -10.82
CA SER A 65 3.16 15.80 -11.80
C SER A 65 2.14 15.64 -12.92
N ALA A 66 1.54 14.46 -13.04
CA ALA A 66 0.49 14.15 -14.02
C ALA A 66 -0.76 13.63 -13.29
N PRO A 67 -1.97 14.06 -13.68
CA PRO A 67 -3.20 13.69 -12.98
C PRO A 67 -3.62 12.23 -13.21
N GLU A 68 -3.11 11.57 -14.26
CA GLU A 68 -3.59 10.23 -14.61
C GLU A 68 -3.21 9.16 -13.58
N SER A 69 -2.00 9.23 -13.03
CA SER A 69 -1.57 8.33 -11.95
C SER A 69 -2.32 8.54 -10.64
N LEU A 70 -2.90 9.73 -10.42
CA LEU A 70 -3.78 10.00 -9.29
C LEU A 70 -5.16 9.37 -9.52
N ARG A 71 -5.71 9.53 -10.72
CA ARG A 71 -7.02 8.95 -11.09
C ARG A 71 -7.01 7.43 -11.09
N GLU A 72 -5.92 6.81 -11.52
CA GLU A 72 -5.75 5.36 -11.49
C GLU A 72 -5.94 4.81 -10.07
N GLN A 73 -5.37 5.48 -9.06
CA GLN A 73 -5.49 5.06 -7.66
C GLN A 73 -6.92 5.17 -7.15
N ILE A 74 -7.64 6.24 -7.50
CA ILE A 74 -9.07 6.37 -7.16
C ILE A 74 -9.89 5.27 -7.83
N ARG A 75 -9.67 5.00 -9.12
CA ARG A 75 -10.35 3.92 -9.85
C ARG A 75 -10.05 2.54 -9.26
N ALA A 76 -8.85 2.36 -8.70
CA ALA A 76 -8.44 1.14 -8.04
C ALA A 76 -8.96 0.98 -6.60
N GLY A 77 -9.72 1.96 -6.08
CA GLY A 77 -10.39 1.87 -4.79
C GLY A 77 -9.79 2.73 -3.67
N ALA A 78 -8.85 3.63 -3.96
CA ALA A 78 -8.43 4.60 -2.95
C ALA A 78 -9.61 5.51 -2.56
N LEU A 79 -9.87 5.68 -1.25
CA LEU A 79 -10.93 6.57 -0.75
C LEU A 79 -10.55 8.05 -0.86
N GLY A 80 -9.27 8.33 -1.02
CA GLY A 80 -8.74 9.69 -1.11
C GLY A 80 -7.26 9.66 -1.43
N LEU A 81 -6.66 10.84 -1.57
CA LEU A 81 -5.23 11.00 -1.84
C LEU A 81 -4.61 11.82 -0.72
N LYS A 82 -3.41 11.41 -0.29
CA LYS A 82 -2.65 12.10 0.73
C LYS A 82 -1.40 12.75 0.11
N LEU A 83 -1.27 14.05 0.34
CA LEU A 83 -0.05 14.84 0.11
C LEU A 83 0.90 14.70 1.30
#